data_AF-A0A8J7AEX8-F1
#
_entry.id   AF-A0A8J7AEX8-F1
#
_cell.length_a   1.000
_cell.length_b   1.000
_cell.length_c   1.000
_cell.angle_alpha   90.00
_cell.angle_beta   90.00
_cell.angle_gamma   90.00
#
_symmetry.space_group_name_H-M   'P 1'
#
loop_
_entity.id
_entity.type
_entity.pdbx_description
1 polymer ?
#
loop_
_entity_poly.entity_id
_entity_poly.type
_entity_poly.pdbx_seq_one_letter_code
_entity_poly.pdbx_strand_id
1 'polypeptide(L)'
;MPVTPDQATEILRLREAKVAPKQIARKLKLRPAEVTAFIQDHAEEADLEKARSGDIQSLQECRVNRGAAESLLGLNGRQGDEEPKGICQIIVARQELNRFLVGSYLVDYWCLGVKNTLSPRIMGRREYSLLLESCQERFEEPFVTITLEQAQSIVYGAIDYARNLGFEPRDFSTKAQTHLGLRPETLIPIEFSQDGQPFFMSGPYDNAEQVIKTLEASVGAGNFHYMAAIGGFGSNSLMFDDPG
;
A
#
# COMPACT_ATOMS: atom_id res chain seq x y z
N MET A 1 -6.37 -1.27 -31.58
CA MET A 1 -6.16 0.14 -31.98
C MET A 1 -6.50 0.99 -30.77
N PRO A 2 -5.82 2.11 -30.52
CA PRO A 2 -6.22 3.00 -29.44
C PRO A 2 -7.69 3.43 -29.65
N VAL A 3 -8.45 3.48 -28.55
CA VAL A 3 -9.85 3.95 -28.54
C VAL A 3 -9.88 5.39 -29.06
N THR A 4 -10.73 5.67 -30.05
CA THR A 4 -10.84 7.04 -30.58
C THR A 4 -11.61 7.95 -29.62
N PRO A 5 -11.48 9.29 -29.71
CA PRO A 5 -12.25 10.22 -28.86
C PRO A 5 -13.77 9.98 -28.93
N ASP A 6 -14.32 9.75 -30.13
CA ASP A 6 -15.75 9.45 -30.31
C ASP A 6 -16.16 8.14 -29.62
N GLN A 7 -15.30 7.12 -29.71
CA GLN A 7 -15.53 5.84 -29.01
C GLN A 7 -15.45 6.03 -27.49
N ALA A 8 -14.49 6.83 -27.00
CA ALA A 8 -14.34 7.13 -25.57
C ALA A 8 -15.61 7.78 -24.99
N THR A 9 -16.13 8.84 -25.64
CA THR A 9 -17.37 9.50 -25.21
C THR A 9 -18.56 8.54 -25.18
N GLU A 10 -18.73 7.69 -26.20
CA GLU A 10 -19.85 6.73 -26.24
C GLU A 10 -19.66 5.57 -25.24
N ILE A 11 -18.42 5.14 -24.93
CA ILE A 11 -18.16 4.17 -23.85
C ILE A 11 -18.66 4.73 -22.52
N LEU A 12 -18.29 5.96 -22.17
CA LEU A 12 -18.70 6.59 -20.91
C LEU A 12 -20.21 6.72 -20.81
N ARG A 13 -20.87 7.21 -21.87
CA ARG A 13 -22.33 7.32 -21.97
C ARG A 13 -23.03 5.97 -21.75
N LEU A 14 -22.51 4.90 -22.36
CA LEU A 14 -23.09 3.56 -22.22
C LEU A 14 -22.84 2.97 -20.82
N ARG A 15 -21.73 3.30 -20.18
CA ARG A 15 -21.44 2.89 -18.79
C ARG A 15 -22.34 3.59 -17.79
N GLU A 16 -22.61 4.87 -17.98
CA GLU A 16 -23.60 5.61 -17.19
C GLU A 16 -24.99 4.97 -17.31
N ALA A 17 -25.36 4.50 -18.51
CA ALA A 17 -26.56 3.70 -18.76
C ALA A 17 -26.48 2.24 -18.28
N LYS A 18 -25.45 1.87 -17.50
CA LYS A 18 -25.22 0.53 -16.91
C LYS A 18 -25.08 -0.61 -17.92
N VAL A 19 -24.69 -0.34 -19.16
CA VAL A 19 -24.44 -1.37 -20.17
C VAL A 19 -23.15 -2.14 -19.85
N ALA A 20 -23.15 -3.47 -20.03
CA ALA A 20 -22.00 -4.30 -19.69
C ALA A 20 -20.83 -4.09 -20.67
N PRO A 21 -19.54 -4.15 -20.23
CA PRO A 21 -18.38 -3.91 -21.09
C PRO A 21 -18.36 -4.76 -22.36
N LYS A 22 -18.77 -6.03 -22.26
CA LYS A 22 -18.87 -6.95 -23.41
C LYS A 22 -19.91 -6.50 -24.45
N GLN A 23 -21.01 -5.89 -24.02
CA GLN A 23 -22.04 -5.35 -24.91
C GLN A 23 -21.56 -4.06 -25.57
N ILE A 24 -20.86 -3.19 -24.83
CA ILE A 24 -20.22 -1.97 -25.36
C ILE A 24 -19.20 -2.33 -26.43
N ALA A 25 -18.31 -3.29 -26.16
CA ALA A 25 -17.32 -3.78 -27.10
C ALA A 25 -17.95 -4.26 -28.42
N ARG A 26 -19.02 -5.06 -28.33
CA ARG A 26 -19.77 -5.53 -29.50
C ARG A 26 -20.40 -4.36 -30.28
N LYS A 27 -20.98 -3.38 -29.60
CA LYS A 27 -21.63 -2.21 -30.24
C LYS A 27 -20.63 -1.32 -30.95
N LEU A 28 -19.47 -1.08 -30.35
CA LEU A 28 -18.44 -0.16 -30.85
C LEU A 28 -17.38 -0.85 -31.72
N LYS A 29 -17.53 -2.15 -31.98
CA LYS A 29 -16.58 -3.00 -32.73
C LYS A 29 -15.17 -2.96 -32.15
N LEU A 30 -15.08 -2.90 -30.81
CA LEU A 30 -13.83 -2.95 -30.05
C LEU A 30 -13.64 -4.34 -29.44
N ARG A 31 -12.41 -4.66 -29.01
CA ARG A 31 -12.17 -5.87 -28.21
C ARG A 31 -12.67 -5.63 -26.77
N PRO A 32 -13.24 -6.64 -26.10
CA PRO A 32 -13.64 -6.52 -24.69
C PRO A 32 -12.52 -6.01 -23.79
N ALA A 33 -11.28 -6.44 -24.02
CA ALA A 33 -10.11 -5.97 -23.27
C ALA A 33 -9.83 -4.47 -23.45
N GLU A 34 -10.04 -3.91 -24.65
CA GLU A 34 -9.84 -2.47 -24.91
C GLU A 34 -10.88 -1.64 -24.18
N VAL A 35 -12.13 -2.11 -24.13
CA VAL A 35 -13.20 -1.43 -23.39
C VAL A 35 -13.00 -1.53 -21.89
N THR A 36 -12.61 -2.70 -21.38
CA THR A 36 -12.33 -2.88 -19.95
C THR A 36 -11.17 -2.00 -19.49
N ALA A 37 -10.06 -1.98 -20.24
CA ALA A 37 -8.91 -1.14 -19.94
C ALA A 37 -9.29 0.35 -19.91
N PHE A 38 -10.00 0.84 -20.93
CA PHE A 38 -10.47 2.24 -20.95
C PHE A 38 -11.34 2.60 -19.75
N ILE A 39 -12.25 1.71 -19.33
CA ILE A 39 -13.11 1.95 -18.16
C ILE A 39 -12.29 2.00 -16.86
N GLN A 40 -11.28 1.14 -16.74
CA GLN A 40 -10.39 1.12 -15.59
C GLN A 40 -9.55 2.40 -15.53
N ASP A 41 -8.88 2.75 -16.63
CA ASP A 41 -8.04 3.96 -16.73
C ASP A 41 -8.85 5.22 -16.39
N HIS A 42 -10.07 5.34 -16.94
CA HIS A 42 -10.92 6.51 -16.67
C HIS A 42 -11.46 6.54 -15.23
N ALA A 43 -11.75 5.38 -14.62
CA ALA A 43 -12.13 5.33 -13.22
C ALA A 43 -10.97 5.73 -12.31
N GLU A 44 -9.75 5.29 -12.62
CA GLU A 44 -8.53 5.67 -11.92
C GLU A 44 -8.24 7.17 -12.04
N GLU A 45 -8.39 7.75 -13.23
CA GLU A 45 -8.24 9.19 -13.45
C GLU A 45 -9.26 10.01 -12.65
N ALA A 46 -10.53 9.60 -12.65
CA ALA A 46 -11.57 10.25 -11.85
C ALA A 46 -11.32 10.15 -10.34
N ASP A 47 -10.82 9.02 -9.85
CA ASP A 47 -10.45 8.84 -8.44
C ASP A 47 -9.26 9.77 -8.07
N LEU A 48 -8.27 9.91 -8.96
CA LEU A 48 -7.16 10.84 -8.78
C LEU A 48 -7.62 12.31 -8.81
N GLU A 49 -8.57 12.67 -9.67
CA GLU A 49 -9.14 14.02 -9.71
C GLU A 49 -9.88 14.38 -8.41
N LYS A 50 -10.69 13.48 -7.86
CA LYS A 50 -11.34 13.67 -6.55
C LYS A 50 -10.30 13.82 -5.43
N ALA A 51 -9.22 13.05 -5.50
CA ALA A 51 -8.12 13.19 -4.55
C ALA A 51 -7.45 14.57 -4.65
N ARG A 52 -7.30 15.12 -5.86
CA ARG A 52 -6.76 16.47 -6.11
C ARG A 52 -7.73 17.58 -5.67
N SER A 53 -9.04 17.40 -5.82
CA SER A 53 -10.04 18.38 -5.38
C SER A 53 -10.22 18.42 -3.86
N GLY A 54 -9.70 17.42 -3.15
CA GLY A 54 -9.88 17.26 -1.71
C GLY A 54 -11.21 16.59 -1.34
N ASP A 55 -11.96 16.07 -2.31
CA ASP A 55 -13.23 15.34 -2.12
C ASP A 55 -12.99 13.89 -1.69
N ILE A 56 -12.20 13.70 -0.63
CA ILE A 56 -11.99 12.42 0.03
C ILE A 56 -12.77 12.39 1.35
N GLN A 57 -13.27 11.20 1.73
CA GLN A 57 -13.90 10.99 3.03
C GLN A 57 -13.04 11.54 4.18
N SER A 58 -13.69 12.14 5.18
CA SER A 58 -13.00 12.72 6.32
C SER A 58 -12.12 11.67 7.02
N LEU A 59 -10.88 12.04 7.30
CA LEU A 59 -9.97 11.17 8.01
C LEU A 59 -10.51 10.91 9.41
N GLN A 60 -10.67 9.63 9.78
CA GLN A 60 -11.02 9.25 11.14
C GLN A 60 -9.75 9.03 11.95
N GLU A 61 -8.81 8.22 11.45
CA GLU A 61 -7.51 7.98 12.08
C GLU A 61 -6.51 7.32 11.14
N CYS A 62 -5.23 7.52 11.42
CA CYS A 62 -4.14 6.69 10.92
C CYS A 62 -3.51 5.95 12.10
N ARG A 63 -3.10 4.69 11.89
CA ARG A 63 -2.43 3.87 12.91
C ARG A 63 -1.21 3.16 12.35
N VAL A 64 -0.25 2.91 13.23
CA VAL A 64 0.95 2.10 12.97
C VAL A 64 1.30 1.28 14.21
N ASN A 65 1.95 0.13 14.02
CA ASN A 65 2.51 -0.65 15.13
C ASN A 65 3.56 0.18 15.91
N ARG A 66 3.56 0.07 17.25
CA ARG A 66 4.28 0.97 18.17
C ARG A 66 5.78 1.07 17.87
N GLY A 67 6.48 -0.03 17.67
CA GLY A 67 7.92 -0.05 17.45
C GLY A 67 8.33 0.74 16.22
N ALA A 68 7.50 0.76 15.17
CA ALA A 68 7.75 1.59 14.00
C ALA A 68 7.48 3.09 14.26
N ALA A 69 6.47 3.44 15.07
CA ALA A 69 6.27 4.82 15.51
C ALA A 69 7.46 5.32 16.36
N GLU A 70 8.00 4.48 17.23
CA GLU A 70 9.20 4.79 18.02
C GLU A 70 10.43 4.93 17.12
N SER A 71 10.67 3.98 16.23
CA SER A 71 11.87 3.94 15.38
C SER A 71 11.89 4.99 14.28
N LEU A 72 10.78 5.23 13.60
CA LEU A 72 10.73 6.11 12.42
C LEU A 72 10.36 7.55 12.75
N LEU A 73 9.61 7.76 13.84
CA LEU A 73 9.05 9.07 14.18
C LEU A 73 9.53 9.59 15.55
N GLY A 74 10.33 8.81 16.29
CA GLY A 74 10.81 9.18 17.61
C GLY A 74 9.70 9.33 18.66
N LEU A 75 8.52 8.75 18.42
CA LEU A 75 7.39 8.88 19.34
C LEU A 75 7.63 8.08 20.62
N ASN A 76 7.27 8.65 21.78
CA ASN A 76 7.26 8.01 23.11
C ASN A 76 8.59 7.46 23.66
N GLY A 77 9.70 7.55 22.91
CA GLY A 77 10.99 6.97 23.27
C GLY A 77 10.95 5.44 23.21
N ARG A 78 12.03 4.80 22.73
CA ARG A 78 12.06 3.34 22.60
C ARG A 78 11.84 2.67 23.96
N GLN A 79 10.73 1.97 24.14
CA GLN A 79 10.41 1.25 25.38
C GLN A 79 10.65 -0.25 25.19
N GLY A 80 11.72 -0.75 25.80
CA GLY A 80 12.06 -2.18 25.81
C GLY A 80 13.31 -2.54 24.99
N ASP A 81 13.76 -3.78 25.17
CA ASP A 81 14.97 -4.33 24.54
C ASP A 81 14.68 -4.97 23.16
N GLU A 82 13.42 -5.02 22.72
CA GLU A 82 13.07 -5.63 21.43
C GLU A 82 13.66 -4.83 20.27
N GLU A 83 14.33 -5.55 19.36
CA GLU A 83 14.87 -4.96 18.14
C GLU A 83 13.74 -4.63 17.15
N PRO A 84 13.84 -3.48 16.44
CA PRO A 84 12.88 -3.15 15.40
C PRO A 84 12.86 -4.27 14.37
N LYS A 85 11.68 -4.60 13.84
CA LYS A 85 11.53 -5.69 12.87
C LYS A 85 11.69 -5.21 11.42
N GLY A 86 12.13 -3.98 11.17
CA GLY A 86 12.27 -3.42 9.81
C GLY A 86 10.98 -3.30 9.00
N ILE A 87 9.84 -3.68 9.58
CA ILE A 87 8.54 -3.69 8.94
C ILE A 87 7.50 -2.96 9.80
N CYS A 88 6.55 -2.31 9.14
CA CYS A 88 5.39 -1.72 9.78
C CYS A 88 4.12 -1.92 8.97
N GLN A 89 2.98 -1.87 9.66
CA GLN A 89 1.67 -1.85 9.03
C GLN A 89 1.03 -0.49 9.28
N ILE A 90 0.80 0.27 8.21
CA ILE A 90 0.03 1.51 8.26
C ILE A 90 -1.44 1.16 7.99
N ILE A 91 -2.34 1.72 8.78
CA ILE A 91 -3.80 1.62 8.59
C ILE A 91 -4.34 3.04 8.46
N VAL A 92 -5.10 3.30 7.40
CA VAL A 92 -5.79 4.57 7.17
C VAL A 92 -7.29 4.29 7.19
N ALA A 93 -7.98 4.85 8.17
CA ALA A 93 -9.43 4.77 8.29
C ALA A 93 -10.07 6.14 8.04
N ARG A 94 -11.04 6.17 7.13
CA ARG A 94 -11.84 7.35 6.81
C ARG A 94 -13.31 7.10 7.13
N GLN A 95 -14.03 8.14 7.52
CA GLN A 95 -15.44 8.03 7.90
C GLN A 95 -16.33 7.82 6.66
N GLU A 96 -17.13 6.76 6.67
CA GLU A 96 -18.10 6.45 5.61
C GLU A 96 -19.48 6.22 6.26
N LEU A 97 -20.26 7.30 6.40
CA LEU A 97 -21.55 7.30 7.11
C LEU A 97 -21.43 6.76 8.55
N ASN A 98 -21.92 5.54 8.82
CA ASN A 98 -21.82 4.85 10.13
C ASN A 98 -20.74 3.75 10.14
N ARG A 99 -19.92 3.70 9.11
CA ARG A 99 -18.89 2.70 8.82
C ARG A 99 -17.55 3.40 8.59
N PHE A 100 -16.52 2.61 8.28
CA PHE A 100 -15.20 3.10 7.92
C PHE A 100 -14.84 2.63 6.53
N LEU A 101 -14.22 3.48 5.72
CA LEU A 101 -13.45 3.06 4.56
C LEU A 101 -12.00 2.86 5.03
N VAL A 102 -11.51 1.62 4.99
CA VAL A 102 -10.23 1.23 5.60
C VAL A 102 -9.32 0.65 4.53
N GLY A 103 -8.10 1.17 4.46
CA GLY A 103 -7.01 0.64 3.65
C GLY A 103 -5.75 0.48 4.49
N SER A 104 -4.88 -0.44 4.10
CA SER A 104 -3.68 -0.75 4.88
C SER A 104 -2.46 -0.97 3.99
N TYR A 105 -1.26 -0.66 4.50
CA TYR A 105 0.01 -0.68 3.77
C TYR A 105 1.05 -1.41 4.63
N LEU A 106 1.50 -2.58 4.18
CA LEU A 106 2.63 -3.29 4.77
C LEU A 106 3.92 -2.75 4.16
N VAL A 107 4.76 -2.17 4.98
CA VAL A 107 5.98 -1.47 4.58
C VAL A 107 7.18 -2.17 5.20
N ASP A 108 8.20 -2.42 4.39
CA ASP A 108 9.54 -2.80 4.80
C ASP A 108 10.43 -1.57 4.62
N TYR A 109 10.67 -0.89 5.74
CA TYR A 109 11.35 0.40 5.77
C TYR A 109 12.88 0.25 5.87
N TRP A 110 13.41 -0.97 5.82
CA TRP A 110 14.85 -1.25 5.75
C TRP A 110 15.32 -1.66 4.37
N CYS A 111 14.42 -2.14 3.50
CA CYS A 111 14.79 -2.60 2.17
C CYS A 111 13.68 -2.43 1.12
N LEU A 112 12.62 -3.24 1.18
CA LEU A 112 11.76 -3.50 0.02
C LEU A 112 10.67 -2.45 -0.22
N GLY A 113 10.48 -1.49 0.69
CA GLY A 113 9.42 -0.50 0.59
C GLY A 113 8.04 -1.11 0.81
N VAL A 114 7.02 -0.68 0.05
CA VAL A 114 5.66 -1.22 0.18
C VAL A 114 5.59 -2.64 -0.39
N LYS A 115 5.36 -3.63 0.48
CA LYS A 115 5.28 -5.05 0.12
C LYS A 115 3.88 -5.47 -0.30
N ASN A 116 2.85 -4.97 0.40
CA ASN A 116 1.46 -5.34 0.17
C ASN A 116 0.52 -4.22 0.58
N THR A 117 -0.61 -4.05 -0.12
CA THR A 117 -1.68 -3.16 0.34
C THR A 117 -3.02 -3.88 0.45
N LEU A 118 -3.79 -3.54 1.48
CA LEU A 118 -5.22 -3.82 1.48
C LEU A 118 -5.90 -2.65 0.80
N SER A 119 -6.46 -2.91 -0.38
CA SER A 119 -7.28 -1.93 -1.08
C SER A 119 -8.43 -1.43 -0.18
N PRO A 120 -8.84 -0.16 -0.30
CA PRO A 120 -9.84 0.43 0.58
C PRO A 120 -11.16 -0.36 0.56
N ARG A 121 -11.60 -0.81 1.73
CA ARG A 121 -12.84 -1.58 1.90
C ARG A 121 -13.71 -0.97 2.98
N ILE A 122 -15.03 -0.98 2.75
CA ILE A 122 -15.97 -0.49 3.75
C ILE A 122 -16.09 -1.55 4.85
N MET A 123 -15.87 -1.16 6.10
CA MET A 123 -15.92 -2.01 7.28
C MET A 123 -16.91 -1.49 8.32
N GLY A 124 -17.62 -2.41 8.98
CA GLY A 124 -18.38 -2.06 10.19
C GLY A 124 -17.46 -1.84 11.39
N ARG A 125 -17.97 -1.26 12.49
CA ARG A 125 -17.18 -1.05 13.71
C ARG A 125 -16.52 -2.32 14.24
N ARG A 126 -17.28 -3.42 14.33
CA ARG A 126 -16.77 -4.72 14.80
C ARG A 126 -15.68 -5.29 13.89
N GLU A 127 -15.87 -5.20 12.57
CA GLU A 127 -14.91 -5.68 11.59
C GLU A 127 -13.60 -4.88 11.66
N TYR A 128 -13.70 -3.56 11.82
CA TYR A 128 -12.53 -2.71 12.03
C TYR A 128 -11.79 -3.05 13.33
N SER A 129 -12.50 -3.28 14.44
CA SER A 129 -11.88 -3.73 15.69
C SER A 129 -11.14 -5.06 15.54
N LEU A 130 -11.75 -6.05 14.87
CA LEU A 130 -11.11 -7.35 14.61
C LEU A 130 -9.87 -7.23 13.71
N LEU A 131 -9.89 -6.32 12.74
CA LEU A 131 -8.70 -6.02 11.92
C LEU A 131 -7.56 -5.49 12.80
N LEU A 132 -7.85 -4.54 13.71
CA LEU A 132 -6.84 -3.99 14.61
C LEU A 132 -6.29 -5.04 15.57
N GLU A 133 -7.14 -5.89 16.13
CA GLU A 133 -6.74 -7.01 17.00
C GLU A 133 -5.81 -7.98 16.26
N SER A 134 -6.19 -8.40 15.05
CA SER A 134 -5.35 -9.27 14.22
C SER A 134 -3.99 -8.65 13.87
N CYS A 135 -3.96 -7.34 13.60
CA CYS A 135 -2.71 -6.63 13.37
C CYS A 135 -1.83 -6.59 14.62
N GLN A 136 -2.41 -6.36 15.81
CA GLN A 136 -1.67 -6.36 17.06
C GLN A 136 -1.08 -7.73 17.40
N GLU A 137 -1.87 -8.80 17.21
CA GLU A 137 -1.40 -10.18 17.37
C GLU A 137 -0.24 -10.49 16.41
N ARG A 138 -0.31 -10.03 15.17
CA ARG A 138 0.72 -10.30 14.15
C ARG A 138 2.04 -9.58 14.43
N PHE A 139 1.99 -8.36 14.95
CA PHE A 139 3.20 -7.59 15.26
C PHE A 139 3.71 -7.85 16.69
N GLU A 140 2.86 -8.45 17.54
CA GLU A 140 3.08 -8.67 18.97
C GLU A 140 3.18 -7.34 19.75
N GLU A 141 2.53 -6.30 19.25
CA GLU A 141 2.57 -4.96 19.84
C GLU A 141 1.31 -4.13 19.51
N PRO A 142 0.98 -3.12 20.33
CA PRO A 142 -0.18 -2.26 20.07
C PRO A 142 0.03 -1.35 18.87
N PHE A 143 -1.08 -0.91 18.29
CA PHE A 143 -1.09 0.09 17.22
C PHE A 143 -1.43 1.47 17.78
N VAL A 144 -0.55 2.43 17.55
CA VAL A 144 -0.68 3.81 18.01
C VAL A 144 -1.17 4.72 16.90
N THR A 145 -1.83 5.81 17.27
CA THR A 145 -2.32 6.81 16.32
C THR A 145 -1.19 7.70 15.83
N ILE A 146 -1.15 7.96 14.54
CA ILE A 146 -0.23 8.92 13.88
C ILE A 146 -1.03 9.90 13.01
N THR A 147 -0.40 10.99 12.59
CA THR A 147 -1.01 11.91 11.62
C THR A 147 -1.01 11.32 10.22
N LEU A 148 -1.85 11.86 9.33
CA LEU A 148 -1.82 11.49 7.92
C LEU A 148 -0.47 11.81 7.27
N GLU A 149 0.13 12.94 7.62
CA GLU A 149 1.45 13.35 7.13
C GLU A 149 2.54 12.35 7.53
N GLN A 150 2.50 11.83 8.77
CA GLN A 150 3.39 10.77 9.23
C GLN A 150 3.17 9.47 8.46
N ALA A 151 1.91 9.06 8.27
CA ALA A 151 1.57 7.87 7.48
C ALA A 151 2.07 7.99 6.03
N GLN A 152 1.83 9.14 5.39
CA GLN A 152 2.30 9.45 4.04
C GLN A 152 3.82 9.46 3.96
N SER A 153 4.51 10.06 4.94
CA SER A 153 5.97 10.13 4.98
C SER A 153 6.61 8.74 5.11
N ILE A 154 6.03 7.85 5.93
CA ILE A 154 6.49 6.47 6.04
C ILE A 154 6.30 5.74 4.70
N VAL A 155 5.08 5.76 4.12
CA VAL A 155 4.77 4.99 2.92
C VAL A 155 5.53 5.51 1.70
N TYR A 156 5.44 6.81 1.41
CA TYR A 156 6.11 7.41 0.25
C TYR A 156 7.64 7.44 0.41
N GLY A 157 8.14 7.69 1.62
CA GLY A 157 9.58 7.65 1.88
C GLY A 157 10.16 6.25 1.71
N ALA A 158 9.46 5.21 2.16
CA ALA A 158 9.89 3.83 1.95
C ALA A 158 9.83 3.41 0.47
N ILE A 159 8.87 3.93 -0.31
CA ILE A 159 8.84 3.75 -1.76
C ILE A 159 10.07 4.37 -2.41
N ASP A 160 10.39 5.63 -2.08
CA ASP A 160 11.54 6.33 -2.66
C ASP A 160 12.86 5.62 -2.29
N TYR A 161 12.98 5.21 -1.03
CA TYR A 161 14.13 4.46 -0.55
C TYR A 161 14.30 3.13 -1.30
N ALA A 162 13.23 2.33 -1.41
CA ALA A 162 13.27 1.07 -2.13
C ALA A 162 13.63 1.23 -3.63
N ARG A 163 13.15 2.30 -4.26
CA ARG A 163 13.53 2.66 -5.65
C ARG A 163 15.01 2.95 -5.80
N ASN A 164 15.60 3.65 -4.84
CA ASN A 164 17.05 3.89 -4.83
C ASN A 164 17.87 2.60 -4.66
N LEU A 165 17.26 1.52 -4.16
CA LEU A 165 17.85 0.19 -4.06
C LEU A 165 17.53 -0.71 -5.27
N GLY A 166 16.79 -0.22 -6.26
CA GLY A 166 16.41 -0.98 -7.45
C GLY A 166 15.10 -1.78 -7.34
N PHE A 167 14.26 -1.49 -6.35
CA PHE A 167 12.95 -2.11 -6.17
C PHE A 167 11.80 -1.19 -6.59
N GLU A 168 10.71 -1.76 -7.08
CA GLU A 168 9.44 -1.07 -7.26
C GLU A 168 8.40 -1.64 -6.28
N PRO A 169 7.46 -0.81 -5.78
CA PRO A 169 6.43 -1.28 -4.87
C PRO A 169 5.57 -2.33 -5.58
N ARG A 170 5.45 -3.51 -4.95
CA ARG A 170 4.79 -4.67 -5.56
C ARG A 170 3.29 -4.46 -5.74
N ASP A 171 2.68 -3.75 -4.80
CA ASP A 171 1.23 -3.66 -4.67
C ASP A 171 0.80 -2.29 -4.13
N PHE A 172 1.08 -1.22 -4.89
CA PHE A 172 0.65 0.14 -4.56
C PHE A 172 -0.20 0.71 -5.71
N SER A 173 -1.45 0.26 -5.77
CA SER A 173 -2.41 0.65 -6.81
C SER A 173 -2.87 2.11 -6.69
N THR A 174 -3.47 2.65 -7.77
CA THR A 174 -4.10 3.97 -7.76
C THR A 174 -5.13 4.13 -6.63
N LYS A 175 -5.86 3.07 -6.29
CA LYS A 175 -6.82 3.09 -5.16
C LYS A 175 -6.13 3.20 -3.81
N ALA A 176 -5.05 2.46 -3.62
CA ALA A 176 -4.23 2.56 -2.41
C ALA A 176 -3.61 3.97 -2.29
N GLN A 177 -3.09 4.50 -3.40
CA GLN A 177 -2.53 5.86 -3.44
C GLN A 177 -3.59 6.92 -3.11
N THR A 178 -4.75 6.88 -3.75
CA THR A 178 -5.85 7.83 -3.52
C THR A 178 -6.34 7.77 -2.07
N HIS A 179 -6.44 6.59 -1.48
CA HIS A 179 -6.91 6.44 -0.10
C HIS A 179 -5.90 6.94 0.94
N LEU A 180 -4.62 6.65 0.74
CA LEU A 180 -3.52 7.25 1.51
C LEU A 180 -3.51 8.79 1.35
N GLY A 181 -4.02 9.28 0.23
CA GLY A 181 -3.89 10.66 -0.20
C GLY A 181 -2.65 10.84 -1.06
N LEU A 182 -2.74 11.73 -2.04
CA LEU A 182 -1.65 12.03 -2.96
C LEU A 182 -0.39 12.44 -2.21
N ARG A 183 0.76 12.19 -2.84
CA ARG A 183 2.06 12.53 -2.30
C ARG A 183 2.11 14.03 -1.96
N PRO A 184 2.40 14.41 -0.70
CA PRO A 184 2.57 15.81 -0.35
C PRO A 184 3.87 16.36 -0.94
N GLU A 185 3.97 17.68 -1.08
CA GLU A 185 5.16 18.34 -1.65
C GLU A 185 6.43 18.01 -0.87
N THR A 186 6.30 17.88 0.45
CA THR A 186 7.39 17.54 1.37
C THR A 186 7.00 16.33 2.21
N LEU A 187 7.97 15.46 2.48
CA LEU A 187 7.85 14.38 3.46
C LEU A 187 8.61 14.77 4.73
N ILE A 188 8.15 14.25 5.87
CA ILE A 188 8.93 14.26 7.11
C ILE A 188 10.22 13.46 6.84
N PRO A 189 11.41 13.99 7.18
CA PRO A 189 12.65 13.23 7.07
C PRO A 189 12.62 12.02 8.00
N ILE A 190 12.74 10.83 7.41
CA ILE A 190 12.76 9.54 8.12
C ILE A 190 14.00 8.78 7.63
N GLU A 191 14.75 8.19 8.56
CA GLU A 191 15.88 7.34 8.22
C GLU A 191 15.37 5.93 7.90
N PHE A 192 15.49 5.56 6.63
CA PHE A 192 15.18 4.23 6.11
C PHE A 192 16.50 3.46 6.00
N SER A 193 16.67 2.42 6.80
CA SER A 193 17.78 1.45 6.82
C SER A 193 17.92 0.89 8.24
N GLN A 194 18.73 -0.16 8.39
CA GLN A 194 19.26 -0.54 9.70
C GLN A 194 20.71 -0.08 9.78
N ASP A 195 21.03 0.75 10.76
CA ASP A 195 22.38 1.27 11.00
C ASP A 195 23.04 1.90 9.74
N GLY A 196 22.24 2.60 8.93
CA GLY A 196 22.70 3.28 7.72
C GLY A 196 22.89 2.37 6.50
N GLN A 197 22.55 1.08 6.58
CA GLN A 197 22.63 0.14 5.46
C GLN A 197 21.30 -0.59 5.17
N PRO A 198 21.04 -0.97 3.92
CA PRO A 198 19.90 -1.83 3.60
C PRO A 198 20.00 -3.13 4.38
N PHE A 199 18.91 -3.51 5.06
CA PHE A 199 18.80 -4.80 5.72
C PHE A 199 17.57 -5.52 5.19
N PHE A 200 17.80 -6.63 4.49
CA PHE A 200 16.74 -7.49 3.99
C PHE A 200 16.47 -8.66 4.94
N MET A 201 15.28 -8.70 5.55
CA MET A 201 14.78 -9.90 6.23
C MET A 201 13.81 -10.64 5.33
N SER A 202 14.18 -11.86 4.95
CA SER A 202 13.35 -12.67 4.05
C SER A 202 12.04 -13.07 4.73
N GLY A 203 10.94 -12.59 4.17
CA GLY A 203 9.59 -13.07 4.49
C GLY A 203 9.23 -14.33 3.69
N PRO A 204 8.11 -14.98 4.06
CA PRO A 204 7.65 -16.22 3.42
C PRO A 204 7.22 -16.05 1.95
N TYR A 205 7.02 -14.82 1.49
CA TYR A 205 6.55 -14.49 0.13
C TYR A 205 7.60 -13.78 -0.73
N ASP A 206 8.83 -13.64 -0.23
CA ASP A 206 9.92 -12.98 -0.93
C ASP A 206 10.76 -13.97 -1.73
N ASN A 207 11.24 -13.54 -2.89
CA ASN A 207 12.27 -14.26 -3.62
C ASN A 207 13.64 -13.75 -3.15
N ALA A 208 14.18 -14.37 -2.10
CA ALA A 208 15.43 -13.93 -1.47
C ALA A 208 16.61 -13.85 -2.44
N GLU A 209 16.75 -14.81 -3.36
CA GLU A 209 17.82 -14.80 -4.37
C GLU A 209 17.73 -13.56 -5.27
N GLN A 210 16.52 -13.23 -5.74
CA GLN A 210 16.31 -12.07 -6.59
C GLN A 210 16.56 -10.76 -5.83
N VAL A 211 16.11 -10.67 -4.58
CA VAL A 211 16.34 -9.49 -3.74
C VAL A 211 17.83 -9.26 -3.52
N ILE A 212 18.58 -10.31 -3.16
CA ILE A 212 20.04 -10.23 -2.96
C ILE A 212 20.74 -9.79 -4.25
N LYS A 213 20.38 -10.36 -5.40
CA LYS A 213 20.92 -9.93 -6.71
C LYS A 213 20.68 -8.46 -7.00
N THR A 214 19.48 -7.97 -6.71
CA THR A 214 19.14 -6.55 -6.89
C THR A 214 20.01 -5.66 -5.99
N LEU A 215 20.18 -6.03 -4.71
CA LEU A 215 21.03 -5.30 -3.78
C LEU A 215 22.50 -5.32 -4.21
N GLU A 216 23.03 -6.47 -4.63
CA GLU A 216 24.39 -6.58 -5.16
C GLU A 216 24.60 -5.69 -6.39
N ALA A 217 23.61 -5.62 -7.29
CA ALA A 217 23.68 -4.76 -8.47
C ALA A 217 23.55 -3.26 -8.13
N SER A 218 22.76 -2.92 -7.10
CA SER A 218 22.45 -1.53 -6.74
C SER A 218 23.50 -0.89 -5.83
N VAL A 219 23.86 -1.57 -4.74
CA VAL A 219 24.75 -1.04 -3.70
C VAL A 219 26.08 -1.78 -3.62
N GLY A 220 26.21 -2.95 -4.26
CA GLY A 220 27.43 -3.76 -4.24
C GLY A 220 27.45 -4.80 -3.11
N ALA A 221 28.14 -5.91 -3.35
CA ALA A 221 28.34 -6.95 -2.34
C ALA A 221 29.05 -6.40 -1.09
N GLY A 222 28.51 -6.68 0.09
CA GLY A 222 29.04 -6.22 1.38
C GLY A 222 28.52 -4.85 1.84
N ASN A 223 27.69 -4.16 1.04
CA ASN A 223 27.05 -2.88 1.40
C ASN A 223 25.57 -3.03 1.79
N PHE A 224 25.16 -4.24 2.16
CA PHE A 224 23.84 -4.54 2.70
C PHE A 224 23.93 -5.77 3.61
N HIS A 225 22.95 -5.89 4.51
CA HIS A 225 22.75 -7.07 5.34
C HIS A 225 21.54 -7.85 4.87
N TYR A 226 21.56 -9.16 5.09
CA TYR A 226 20.37 -9.98 4.88
C TYR A 226 20.29 -11.11 5.89
N MET A 227 19.07 -11.46 6.27
CA MET A 227 18.76 -12.62 7.08
C MET A 227 17.73 -13.48 6.34
N ALA A 228 18.11 -14.70 6.00
CA ALA A 228 17.18 -15.68 5.46
C ALA A 228 16.40 -16.32 6.62
N ALA A 229 15.07 -16.19 6.63
CA ALA A 229 14.25 -16.92 7.58
C ALA A 229 14.37 -18.43 7.29
N ILE A 230 14.93 -19.19 8.24
CA ILE A 230 14.88 -20.65 8.22
C ILE A 230 13.42 -21.03 8.55
N GLY A 231 12.76 -21.71 7.62
CA GLY A 231 11.30 -21.78 7.53
C GLY A 231 10.54 -22.29 8.76
N GLY A 232 9.36 -21.68 8.99
CA GLY A 232 8.32 -22.16 9.90
C GLY A 232 6.95 -21.77 9.35
N PHE A 233 6.28 -22.72 8.69
CA PHE A 233 4.89 -22.57 8.23
C PHE A 233 3.96 -22.43 9.44
N GLY A 234 3.52 -21.22 9.72
CA GLY A 234 2.31 -20.94 10.50
C GLY A 234 1.23 -20.45 9.55
N SER A 235 0.44 -21.37 9.02
CA SER A 235 -0.74 -21.05 8.21
C SER A 235 -1.79 -20.37 9.08
N ASN A 236 -1.81 -19.04 9.08
CA ASN A 236 -3.05 -18.29 9.25
C ASN A 236 -3.30 -17.52 7.95
N SER A 237 -3.73 -18.30 6.96
CA SER A 237 -4.59 -17.78 5.90
C SER A 237 -5.87 -17.31 6.57
N LEU A 238 -6.23 -16.05 6.35
CA LEU A 238 -7.59 -15.52 6.22
C LEU A 238 -7.47 -13.99 6.16
N MET A 239 -7.32 -13.44 4.94
CA MET A 239 -7.92 -12.15 4.50
C MET A 239 -7.36 -11.63 3.15
N PHE A 240 -6.29 -12.24 2.60
CA PHE A 240 -5.71 -11.81 1.31
C PHE A 240 -6.24 -12.54 0.07
N ASP A 241 -7.20 -13.45 0.23
CA ASP A 241 -7.95 -13.94 -0.93
C ASP A 241 -9.04 -12.92 -1.26
N ASP A 242 -8.72 -12.01 -2.19
CA ASP A 242 -9.72 -11.24 -2.92
C ASP A 242 -10.40 -12.21 -3.93
N PRO A 243 -11.71 -12.46 -3.83
CA PRO A 243 -12.41 -13.24 -4.84
C PRO A 243 -12.65 -12.32 -6.04
N GLY A 244 -11.65 -12.24 -6.92
CA GLY A 244 -11.83 -11.78 -8.30
C GLY A 244 -12.79 -12.69 -9.07
#